data_AF-A0A847DZB3-F1
#
_entry.id   AF-A0A847DZB3-F1
#
_cell.length_a   1.000
_cell.length_b   1.000
_cell.length_c   1.000
_cell.angle_alpha   90.00
_cell.angle_beta   90.00
_cell.angle_gamma   90.00
#
_symmetry.space_group_name_H-M   'P 1'
#
loop_
_entity.id
_entity.type
_entity.pdbx_description
1 polymer ?
#
loop_
_entity_poly.entity_id
_entity_poly.type
_entity_poly.pdbx_seq_one_letter_code
_entity_poly.pdbx_strand_id
1 'polypeptide(L)'
;MGGMKKKEYEDLLEPLQLELNDLAHWLRHTGKRMVVLLEGRDTAGKGGVINTITERLNPRQVRTVALSKPTDRESTQWYFQRYVAHLPAAGEMVLFDRSWYNRAGVEKVMGFCTDVEYRRFL
;
A
#
# COMPACT_ATOMS: atom_id res chain seq x y z
N MET A 1 26.24 4.04 -10.51
CA MET A 1 25.50 5.19 -9.93
C MET A 1 25.72 5.15 -8.42
N GLY A 2 26.39 6.15 -7.85
CA GLY A 2 26.64 6.20 -6.40
C GLY A 2 25.35 6.58 -5.68
N GLY A 3 24.87 5.72 -4.78
CA GLY A 3 23.73 6.04 -3.92
C GLY A 3 24.07 7.14 -2.91
N MET A 4 23.02 7.78 -2.38
CA MET A 4 23.11 8.73 -1.27
C MET A 4 23.83 8.08 -0.08
N LYS A 5 24.70 8.82 0.61
CA LYS A 5 25.35 8.31 1.82
C LYS A 5 24.30 8.11 2.92
N LYS A 6 24.45 7.07 3.74
CA LYS A 6 23.48 6.76 4.82
C LYS A 6 23.16 7.97 5.70
N LYS A 7 24.19 8.71 6.14
CA LYS A 7 24.01 9.91 6.96
C LYS A 7 23.18 10.99 6.27
N GLU A 8 23.47 11.27 5.00
CA GLU A 8 22.72 12.25 4.20
C GLU A 8 21.26 11.83 4.02
N TYR A 9 21.00 10.53 3.82
CA TYR A 9 19.65 9.98 3.77
C TYR A 9 18.90 10.16 5.09
N GLU A 10 19.54 9.83 6.22
CA GLU A 10 18.93 9.97 7.55
C GLU A 10 18.63 11.45 7.88
N ASP A 11 19.56 12.35 7.57
CA ASP A 11 19.41 13.80 7.78
C ASP A 11 18.23 14.37 6.95
N LEU A 12 17.95 13.81 5.76
CA LEU A 12 16.80 14.20 4.93
C LEU A 12 15.49 13.50 5.33
N LEU A 13 15.57 12.28 5.84
CA LEU A 13 14.40 11.48 6.20
C LEU A 13 13.74 11.96 7.49
N GLU A 14 14.53 12.36 8.49
CA GLU A 14 14.01 12.77 9.79
C GLU A 14 12.92 13.86 9.74
N PRO A 15 13.10 15.01 9.04
CA PRO A 15 12.04 16.00 8.95
C PRO A 15 10.79 15.48 8.24
N LEU A 16 10.95 14.60 7.23
CA LEU A 16 9.81 14.01 6.53
C LEU A 16 9.00 13.06 7.43
N GLN A 17 9.66 12.35 8.36
CA GLN A 17 8.95 11.50 9.32
C GLN A 17 8.14 12.32 10.34
N LEU A 18 8.58 13.53 10.67
CA LEU A 18 7.79 14.47 11.49
C LEU A 18 6.54 14.93 10.73
N GLU A 19 6.70 15.34 9.47
CA GLU A 19 5.58 15.74 8.60
C GLU A 19 4.58 14.60 8.39
N LEU A 20 5.04 13.35 8.28
CA LEU A 20 4.16 12.17 8.22
C LEU A 20 3.35 11.99 9.50
N ASN A 21 3.93 12.28 10.66
CA ASN A 21 3.22 12.21 11.93
C ASN A 21 2.14 13.31 12.00
N ASP A 22 2.47 14.53 11.60
CA ASP A 22 1.53 15.65 11.54
C ASP A 22 0.39 15.38 10.54
N LEU A 23 0.69 14.74 9.41
CA LEU A 23 -0.31 14.25 8.46
C LEU A 23 -1.25 13.23 9.11
N ALA A 24 -0.72 12.24 9.84
CA ALA A 24 -1.53 11.23 10.51
C ALA A 24 -2.45 11.86 11.58
N HIS A 25 -1.91 12.81 12.36
CA HIS A 25 -2.69 13.61 13.30
C HIS A 25 -3.79 14.42 12.60
N TRP A 26 -3.46 15.08 11.48
CA TRP A 26 -4.42 15.85 10.70
C TRP A 26 -5.54 14.98 10.12
N LEU A 27 -5.23 13.80 9.59
CA LEU A 27 -6.25 12.85 9.13
C LEU A 27 -7.22 12.52 10.26
N ARG A 28 -6.69 12.20 11.45
CA ARG A 28 -7.50 11.90 12.64
C ARG A 28 -8.37 13.08 13.07
N HIS A 29 -7.82 14.30 13.08
CA HIS A 29 -8.56 15.50 13.49
C HIS A 29 -9.65 15.89 12.49
N THR A 30 -9.41 15.70 11.19
CA THR A 30 -10.36 16.08 10.12
C THR A 30 -11.31 14.96 9.74
N GLY A 31 -11.09 13.73 10.20
CA GLY A 31 -11.81 12.54 9.77
C GLY A 31 -11.55 12.14 8.32
N LYS A 32 -10.57 12.77 7.65
CA LYS A 32 -10.19 12.40 6.28
C LYS A 32 -9.54 11.04 6.24
N ARG A 33 -9.60 10.42 5.08
CA ARG A 33 -9.20 9.03 4.83
C ARG A 33 -8.13 9.01 3.78
N MET A 34 -7.08 8.22 3.99
CA MET A 34 -5.99 8.10 3.04
C MET A 34 -5.71 6.63 2.69
N VAL A 35 -5.59 6.36 1.39
CA VAL A 35 -5.12 5.09 0.85
C VAL A 35 -3.85 5.36 0.07
N VAL A 36 -2.80 4.59 0.34
CA VAL A 36 -1.54 4.61 -0.42
C VAL A 36 -1.34 3.24 -1.03
N LEU A 37 -1.26 3.16 -2.36
CA LEU A 37 -1.03 1.91 -3.08
C LEU A 37 0.44 1.84 -3.50
N LEU A 38 1.17 0.85 -2.97
CA LEU A 38 2.55 0.62 -3.35
C LEU A 38 2.60 -0.51 -4.37
N GLU A 39 2.81 -0.12 -5.62
CA GLU A 39 3.00 -1.02 -6.76
C GLU A 39 4.42 -0.94 -7.30
N GLY A 40 4.85 -1.99 -8.00
CA GLY A 40 6.17 -2.06 -8.60
C GLY A 40 6.68 -3.48 -8.72
N ARG A 41 7.79 -3.64 -9.44
CA ARG A 41 8.43 -4.94 -9.68
C ARG A 41 8.81 -5.64 -8.37
N ASP A 42 9.00 -6.94 -8.46
CA ASP A 42 9.63 -7.71 -7.38
C ASP A 42 11.00 -7.10 -7.08
N THR A 43 11.38 -7.13 -5.80
CA THR A 43 12.64 -6.56 -5.26
C THR A 43 12.86 -5.05 -5.48
N ALA A 44 11.85 -4.30 -5.93
CA ALA A 44 11.94 -2.84 -6.15
C ALA A 44 12.00 -1.98 -4.86
N GLY A 45 11.94 -2.58 -3.67
CA GLY A 45 12.05 -1.86 -2.39
C GLY A 45 10.73 -1.39 -1.74
N LYS A 46 9.57 -1.88 -2.21
CA LYS A 46 8.24 -1.52 -1.65
C LYS A 46 8.15 -1.67 -0.12
N GLY A 47 8.56 -2.83 0.39
CA GLY A 47 8.55 -3.09 1.84
C GLY A 47 9.47 -2.15 2.64
N GLY A 48 10.60 -1.75 2.05
CA GLY A 48 11.49 -0.74 2.65
C GLY A 48 10.79 0.61 2.79
N VAL A 49 10.10 1.06 1.74
CA VAL A 49 9.31 2.30 1.77
C VAL A 49 8.20 2.24 2.81
N ILE A 50 7.45 1.13 2.87
CA ILE A 50 6.39 0.94 3.89
C ILE A 50 6.98 1.03 5.30
N ASN A 51 8.09 0.33 5.55
CA ASN A 51 8.75 0.35 6.85
C ASN A 51 9.19 1.77 7.20
N THR A 52 9.83 2.50 6.27
CA THR A 52 10.27 3.88 6.49
C THR A 52 9.11 4.83 6.80
N ILE A 53 7.94 4.66 6.15
CA ILE A 53 6.74 5.46 6.46
C ILE A 53 6.19 5.10 7.83
N THR A 54 6.06 3.81 8.14
CA THR A 54 5.34 3.33 9.32
C THR A 54 6.17 3.35 10.61
N GLU A 55 7.51 3.39 10.52
CA GLU A 55 8.43 3.26 11.66
C GLU A 55 8.18 4.24 12.80
N ARG A 56 7.79 5.49 12.49
CA ARG A 56 7.52 6.53 13.50
C ARG A 56 6.04 6.87 13.68
N LEU A 57 5.13 6.12 13.06
CA LEU A 57 3.69 6.41 13.08
C LEU A 57 2.93 5.53 14.07
N ASN A 58 1.80 6.05 14.57
CA ASN A 58 0.94 5.30 15.48
C ASN A 58 0.22 4.16 14.72
N PRO A 59 0.43 2.88 15.09
CA PRO A 59 -0.16 1.74 14.38
C PRO A 59 -1.68 1.65 14.51
N ARG A 60 -2.31 2.44 15.40
CA ARG A 60 -3.76 2.56 15.49
C ARG A 60 -4.36 3.52 14.46
N GLN A 61 -3.54 4.39 13.87
CA GLN A 61 -3.95 5.37 12.85
C GLN A 61 -3.50 4.94 11.46
N VAL A 62 -2.37 4.24 11.38
CA VAL A 62 -1.74 3.82 10.15
C VAL A 62 -1.57 2.30 10.16
N ARG A 63 -2.14 1.61 9.17
CA ARG A 63 -1.98 0.16 9.04
C ARG A 63 -1.58 -0.25 7.63
N THR A 64 -0.85 -1.34 7.55
CA THR A 64 -0.44 -1.97 6.29
C THR A 64 -1.34 -3.15 5.96
N VAL A 65 -1.68 -3.29 4.67
CA VAL A 65 -2.43 -4.41 4.10
C VAL A 65 -1.54 -5.10 3.10
N ALA A 66 -1.23 -6.37 3.36
CA ALA A 66 -0.48 -7.23 2.46
C ALA A 66 -1.29 -8.53 2.29
N LEU A 67 -2.08 -8.60 1.23
CA LEU A 67 -2.93 -9.77 0.95
C LEU A 67 -2.12 -10.86 0.25
N SER A 68 -2.29 -12.10 0.72
CA SER A 68 -1.81 -13.28 0.02
C SER A 68 -2.66 -13.55 -1.23
N LYS A 69 -2.30 -14.59 -1.99
CA LYS A 69 -3.13 -15.09 -3.10
C LYS A 69 -4.58 -15.31 -2.64
N PRO A 70 -5.59 -15.02 -3.48
CA PRO A 70 -6.98 -15.23 -3.10
C PRO A 70 -7.22 -16.70 -2.76
N THR A 71 -8.03 -16.94 -1.73
CA THR A 71 -8.58 -18.26 -1.40
C THR A 71 -9.57 -18.71 -2.48
N ASP A 72 -9.90 -20.01 -2.50
CA ASP A 72 -10.90 -20.57 -3.42
C ASP A 72 -12.26 -19.89 -3.31
N ARG A 73 -12.61 -19.39 -2.12
CA ARG A 73 -13.83 -18.60 -1.94
C ARG A 73 -13.67 -17.20 -2.52
N GLU A 74 -12.59 -16.50 -2.22
CA GLU A 74 -12.33 -15.14 -2.71
C GLU A 74 -12.19 -15.08 -4.25
N SER A 75 -11.70 -16.14 -4.89
CA SER A 75 -11.61 -16.20 -6.36
C SER A 75 -12.98 -16.25 -7.05
N THR A 76 -14.01 -16.72 -6.35
CA THR A 76 -15.41 -16.70 -6.83
C THR A 76 -16.16 -15.42 -6.50
N GLN A 77 -15.58 -14.55 -5.67
CA GLN A 77 -16.18 -13.27 -5.29
C GLN A 77 -15.95 -12.20 -6.35
N TRP A 78 -16.61 -11.06 -6.18
CA TRP A 78 -16.24 -9.87 -6.91
C TRP A 78 -14.79 -9.49 -6.56
N TYR A 79 -13.94 -9.29 -7.58
CA TYR A 79 -12.50 -9.09 -7.41
C TYR A 79 -12.12 -8.03 -6.36
N PHE A 80 -12.84 -6.90 -6.33
CA PHE A 80 -12.57 -5.81 -5.40
C PHE A 80 -13.07 -6.07 -3.97
N GLN A 81 -13.94 -7.07 -3.76
CA GLN A 81 -14.61 -7.31 -2.48
C GLN A 81 -13.62 -7.50 -1.33
N ARG A 82 -12.56 -8.29 -1.54
CA ARG A 82 -11.52 -8.52 -0.51
C ARG A 82 -10.74 -7.26 -0.18
N TYR A 83 -10.55 -6.35 -1.13
CA TYR A 83 -9.82 -5.10 -0.92
C TYR A 83 -10.68 -4.04 -0.23
N VAL A 84 -11.96 -3.95 -0.57
CA VAL A 84 -12.92 -2.98 0.00
C VAL A 84 -13.03 -3.15 1.51
N ALA A 85 -12.96 -4.38 2.02
CA ALA A 85 -12.96 -4.69 3.45
C ALA A 85 -11.78 -4.03 4.22
N HIS A 86 -10.74 -3.60 3.51
CA HIS A 86 -9.55 -2.98 4.09
C HIS A 86 -9.44 -1.49 3.81
N LEU A 87 -10.44 -0.84 3.21
CA LEU A 87 -10.42 0.60 3.04
C LEU A 87 -10.45 1.33 4.41
N PRO A 88 -9.85 2.53 4.50
CA PRO A 88 -9.78 3.30 5.74
C PRO A 88 -11.16 3.76 6.22
N ALA A 89 -11.37 3.68 7.54
CA ALA A 89 -12.39 4.46 8.23
C ALA A 89 -11.91 5.92 8.46
N ALA A 90 -12.78 6.77 8.99
CA ALA A 90 -12.47 8.18 9.23
C ALA A 90 -11.20 8.35 10.09
N GLY A 91 -10.24 9.14 9.60
CA GLY A 91 -8.98 9.39 10.28
C GLY A 91 -7.90 8.32 10.09
N GLU A 92 -8.17 7.28 9.31
CA GLU A 92 -7.21 6.22 9.04
C GLU A 92 -6.40 6.47 7.77
N MET A 93 -5.13 6.01 7.82
CA MET A 93 -4.28 5.82 6.66
C MET A 93 -4.03 4.32 6.46
N VAL A 94 -4.23 3.84 5.24
CA VAL A 94 -3.97 2.44 4.88
C VAL A 94 -2.96 2.36 3.75
N LEU A 95 -1.86 1.66 4.00
CA LEU A 95 -0.84 1.35 3.00
C LEU A 95 -1.08 -0.06 2.45
N PHE A 96 -1.21 -0.18 1.14
CA PHE A 96 -1.34 -1.47 0.45
C PHE A 96 0.02 -1.88 -0.11
N ASP A 97 0.60 -2.97 0.40
CA ASP A 97 1.72 -3.66 -0.25
C ASP A 97 1.17 -4.56 -1.35
N ARG A 98 1.18 -4.02 -2.57
CA ARG A 98 0.31 -4.43 -3.68
C ARG A 98 -1.18 -4.23 -3.38
N SER A 99 -1.95 -4.17 -4.45
CA SER A 99 -3.36 -3.80 -4.40
C SER A 99 -4.16 -4.60 -5.43
N TRP A 100 -5.33 -4.09 -5.79
CA TRP A 100 -6.12 -4.59 -6.92
C TRP A 100 -5.39 -4.45 -8.27
N TYR A 101 -4.32 -3.65 -8.35
CA TYR A 101 -3.45 -3.63 -9.54
C TYR A 101 -2.68 -4.93 -9.78
N ASN A 102 -2.73 -5.91 -8.87
CA ASN A 102 -2.30 -7.27 -9.14
C ASN A 102 -2.90 -7.81 -10.46
N ARG A 103 -4.16 -7.50 -10.74
CA ARG A 103 -4.84 -7.89 -12.00
C ARG A 103 -4.17 -7.30 -13.23
N ALA A 104 -3.78 -6.03 -13.18
CA ALA A 104 -3.10 -5.36 -14.28
C ALA A 104 -1.63 -5.78 -14.46
N GLY A 105 -1.03 -6.39 -13.43
CA GLY A 105 0.38 -6.77 -13.43
C GLY A 105 0.58 -8.28 -13.38
N VAL A 106 0.85 -8.78 -12.17
CA VAL A 106 1.31 -10.15 -11.95
C VAL A 106 0.29 -11.20 -12.40
N GLU A 107 -1.00 -10.97 -12.21
CA GLU A 107 -2.02 -11.95 -12.61
C GLU A 107 -2.08 -12.10 -14.13
N LYS A 108 -1.88 -11.02 -14.89
CA LYS A 108 -1.85 -11.08 -16.35
C LYS A 108 -0.58 -11.76 -16.87
N VAL A 109 0.57 -11.42 -16.30
CA VAL A 109 1.88 -11.99 -16.72
C VAL A 109 1.97 -13.48 -16.39
N MET A 110 1.44 -13.89 -15.24
CA MET A 110 1.51 -15.29 -14.76
C MET A 110 0.32 -16.15 -15.17
N GLY A 111 -0.69 -15.59 -15.84
CA GLY A 111 -1.89 -16.32 -16.26
C GLY A 111 -2.85 -16.67 -15.12
N PHE A 112 -2.87 -15.89 -14.04
CA PHE A 112 -3.79 -16.08 -12.90
C PHE A 112 -5.15 -15.40 -13.09
N CYS A 113 -5.34 -14.67 -14.18
CA CYS A 113 -6.63 -14.14 -14.59
C CYS A 113 -6.86 -14.39 -16.09
N THR A 114 -8.12 -14.50 -16.48
CA THR A 114 -8.52 -14.60 -17.90
C THR A 114 -8.40 -13.26 -18.60
N ASP A 115 -8.30 -13.26 -19.93
CA ASP A 115 -8.33 -12.03 -20.73
C ASP A 115 -9.63 -11.23 -20.58
N VAL A 116 -10.72 -11.90 -20.24
CA VAL A 116 -12.01 -11.25 -19.95
C VAL A 116 -11.94 -10.53 -18.60
N GLU A 117 -11.41 -11.17 -17.56
CA GLU A 117 -11.23 -10.55 -16.24
C GLU A 117 -10.24 -9.38 -16.26
N TYR A 118 -9.13 -9.53 -16.98
CA TYR A 118 -8.16 -8.46 -17.19
C TYR A 118 -8.79 -7.25 -17.87
N ARG A 119 -9.52 -7.47 -18.98
CA ARG A 119 -10.22 -6.39 -19.69
C ARG A 119 -11.36 -5.77 -18.88
N ARG A 120 -12.00 -6.52 -17.99
CA ARG A 120 -13.04 -6.00 -17.09
C ARG A 120 -12.48 -5.13 -15.97
N PHE A 121 -11.21 -5.33 -15.63
CA PHE A 121 -10.51 -4.54 -14.62
C PHE A 121 -10.01 -3.19 -15.16
N LEU A 122 -9.57 -3.16 -16.41
CA LEU A 122 -9.15 -1.94 -17.11
C LEU A 122 -10.36 -1.08 -17.52
#